data_AF-A0A936PY12-F1
#
_entry.id   AF-A0A936PY12-F1
#
_cell.length_a   1.000
_cell.length_b   1.000
_cell.length_c   1.000
_cell.angle_alpha   90.00
_cell.angle_beta   90.00
_cell.angle_gamma   90.00
#
_symmetry.space_group_name_H-M   'P 1'
#
loop_
_entity.id
_entity.type
_entity.pdbx_description
1 polymer ?
#
loop_
_entity_poly.entity_id
_entity_poly.type
_entity_poly.pdbx_seq_one_letter_code
_entity_poly.pdbx_strand_id
1 'polypeptide(L)'
;MNRAGEAPRGTFAEAPVRAKKDPRDLRVLDPACGSGHFLLYSFDLLLVIYEEAWADADSPKSEATGRTLSADYPSLDALRRALPGLVLRHNLYGVDIDPRAAQIAAFALWMRAQRAWKELGLKRADRPLVTRTNVVVAEPMPGEPDLLTELCQRLDKPVADIVRAVFEDMKLAGEAGMLLRVEDTVRRGVERLTELGGLYADQDARRWERLEAKVYAALRDYAESVGGVGYRRRLFADDAAQGFAFIELCRQTYDVVLMNPPFGGSASAFKDRLAALWPRSKQDVYAAFVERGVRALPPGGYLGAITSRTGFFLKSFQAWREEVILKDAPPSVVADLGAGVLDSAMVETAAYCLQRSAHA
;
A
#
# COMPACT_ATOMS: atom_id res chain seq x y z
N MET A 1 -53.52 13.84 -0.02
CA MET A 1 -53.67 12.45 0.48
C MET A 1 -53.16 11.50 -0.58
N ASN A 2 -52.29 10.55 -0.18
CA ASN A 2 -51.74 9.41 -0.93
C ASN A 2 -50.76 9.75 -2.07
N ARG A 3 -49.51 9.25 -2.13
CA ARG A 3 -48.76 8.31 -1.27
C ARG A 3 -47.29 8.71 -1.31
N ALA A 4 -46.63 8.63 -0.16
CA ALA A 4 -45.19 8.45 -0.06
C ALA A 4 -44.83 7.20 -0.89
N GLY A 5 -44.19 7.41 -2.05
CA GLY A 5 -43.67 6.38 -2.92
C GLY A 5 -42.16 6.31 -2.72
N GLU A 6 -41.70 5.11 -2.42
CA GLU A 6 -40.36 4.73 -1.97
C GLU A 6 -39.22 5.44 -2.70
N ALA A 7 -38.23 5.91 -1.94
CA ALA A 7 -36.91 6.22 -2.48
C ALA A 7 -36.41 5.00 -3.27
N PRO A 8 -35.79 5.17 -4.45
CA PRO A 8 -35.22 4.04 -5.18
C PRO A 8 -34.18 3.38 -4.29
N ARG A 9 -34.55 2.26 -3.66
CA ARG A 9 -33.59 1.35 -3.04
C ARG A 9 -32.85 0.73 -4.21
N GLY A 10 -31.69 1.30 -4.54
CA GLY A 10 -30.72 0.58 -5.35
C GLY A 10 -30.53 -0.77 -4.68
N THR A 11 -31.01 -1.83 -5.30
CA THR A 11 -30.64 -3.17 -4.92
C THR A 11 -29.16 -3.24 -5.23
N PHE A 12 -28.30 -3.19 -4.21
CA PHE A 12 -26.93 -3.63 -4.34
C PHE A 12 -27.03 -5.03 -4.96
N ALA A 13 -26.64 -5.17 -6.23
CA ALA A 13 -26.45 -6.48 -6.82
C ALA A 13 -25.57 -7.26 -5.83
N GLU A 14 -25.92 -8.52 -5.54
CA GLU A 14 -25.13 -9.37 -4.66
C GLU A 14 -23.66 -9.21 -5.06
N ALA A 15 -22.88 -8.53 -4.21
CA ALA A 15 -21.49 -8.25 -4.50
C ALA A 15 -20.84 -9.62 -4.78
N PRO A 16 -20.06 -9.76 -5.88
CA PRO A 16 -19.52 -11.06 -6.25
C PRO A 16 -18.84 -11.67 -5.03
N VAL A 17 -19.31 -12.85 -4.62
CA VAL A 17 -18.86 -13.51 -3.39
C VAL A 17 -17.39 -13.85 -3.56
N ARG A 18 -16.53 -13.05 -2.93
CA ARG A 18 -15.10 -13.28 -2.91
C ARG A 18 -14.81 -14.53 -2.09
N ALA A 19 -13.89 -15.37 -2.57
CA ALA A 19 -13.42 -16.51 -1.80
C ALA A 19 -12.91 -16.02 -0.43
N LYS A 20 -13.24 -16.76 0.64
CA LYS A 20 -12.73 -16.49 1.98
C LYS A 20 -11.19 -16.49 1.94
N LYS A 21 -10.59 -15.59 2.72
CA LYS A 21 -9.14 -15.47 2.88
C LYS A 21 -8.80 -15.48 4.36
N ASP A 22 -7.68 -16.10 4.74
CA ASP A 22 -7.25 -16.10 6.14
C ASP A 22 -6.93 -14.66 6.52
N PRO A 23 -7.41 -14.15 7.67
CA PRO A 23 -7.17 -12.78 8.07
C PRO A 23 -5.69 -12.39 8.12
N ARG A 24 -4.77 -13.33 8.33
CA ARG A 24 -3.31 -13.06 8.32
C ARG A 24 -2.77 -12.75 6.94
N ASP A 25 -3.53 -13.05 5.90
CA ASP A 25 -3.14 -12.76 4.52
C ASP A 25 -3.86 -11.52 3.96
N LEU A 26 -4.85 -10.97 4.69
CA LEU A 26 -5.56 -9.74 4.33
C LEU A 26 -4.67 -8.51 4.51
N ARG A 27 -4.59 -7.64 3.50
CA ARG A 27 -3.72 -6.46 3.51
C ARG A 27 -4.50 -5.19 3.20
N VAL A 28 -4.33 -4.18 4.05
CA VAL A 28 -4.95 -2.87 3.95
C VAL A 28 -3.85 -1.81 3.79
N LEU A 29 -3.93 -1.02 2.72
CA LEU A 29 -3.00 0.07 2.45
C LEU A 29 -3.67 1.42 2.62
N ASP A 30 -2.96 2.35 3.26
CA ASP A 30 -3.17 3.79 3.11
C ASP A 30 -1.90 4.42 2.49
N PRO A 31 -1.93 4.82 1.20
CA PRO A 31 -0.74 5.26 0.46
C PRO A 31 -0.32 6.70 0.76
N ALA A 32 -1.10 7.43 1.55
CA ALA A 32 -0.83 8.80 2.00
C ALA A 32 -1.40 8.97 3.42
N CYS A 33 -0.84 8.23 4.36
CA CYS A 33 -1.55 7.86 5.58
C CYS A 33 -1.75 8.99 6.60
N GLY A 34 -0.96 10.05 6.55
CA GLY A 34 -1.01 11.14 7.52
C GLY A 34 -0.87 10.61 8.94
N SER A 35 -1.85 10.88 9.79
CA SER A 35 -1.93 10.37 11.17
C SER A 35 -2.40 8.91 11.30
N GLY A 36 -2.71 8.24 10.18
CA GLY A 36 -3.12 6.84 10.14
C GLY A 36 -4.58 6.59 10.50
N HIS A 37 -5.48 7.57 10.35
CA HIS A 37 -6.87 7.46 10.81
C HIS A 37 -7.62 6.24 10.21
N PHE A 38 -7.47 5.98 8.91
CA PHE A 38 -8.08 4.80 8.28
C PHE A 38 -7.46 3.49 8.75
N LEU A 39 -6.14 3.46 8.99
CA LEU A 39 -5.45 2.29 9.52
C LEU A 39 -5.92 1.98 10.96
N LEU A 40 -6.16 3.01 11.77
CA LEU A 40 -6.68 2.84 13.13
C LEU A 40 -8.10 2.28 13.15
N TYR A 41 -8.96 2.72 12.23
CA TYR A 41 -10.31 2.14 12.10
C TYR A 41 -10.22 0.69 11.60
N SER A 42 -9.39 0.44 10.60
CA SER A 42 -9.14 -0.90 10.06
C SER A 42 -8.59 -1.86 11.13
N PHE A 43 -7.75 -1.36 12.03
CA PHE A 43 -7.23 -2.13 13.17
C PHE A 43 -8.37 -2.72 14.00
N ASP A 44 -9.31 -1.88 14.42
CA ASP A 44 -10.42 -2.30 15.29
C ASP A 44 -11.31 -3.32 14.57
N LEU A 45 -11.60 -3.10 13.28
CA LEU A 45 -12.39 -4.02 12.46
C LEU A 45 -11.70 -5.37 12.27
N LEU A 46 -10.38 -5.36 12.06
CA LEU A 46 -9.60 -6.60 11.91
C LEU A 46 -9.61 -7.44 13.18
N LEU A 47 -9.66 -6.84 14.37
CA LEU A 47 -9.81 -7.64 15.60
C LEU A 47 -11.07 -8.51 15.55
N VAL A 48 -12.18 -7.94 15.09
CA VAL A 48 -13.46 -8.65 14.94
C VAL A 48 -13.34 -9.73 13.86
N ILE A 49 -12.81 -9.39 12.68
CA ILE A 49 -12.64 -10.33 11.55
C ILE A 49 -11.84 -11.56 11.95
N TYR A 50 -10.77 -11.40 12.73
CA TYR A 50 -9.97 -12.54 13.18
C TYR A 50 -10.71 -13.44 14.17
N GLU A 51 -11.49 -12.90 15.10
CA GLU A 51 -12.28 -13.70 16.02
C GLU A 51 -13.37 -14.48 15.28
N GLU A 52 -14.06 -13.83 14.33
CA GLU A 52 -15.05 -14.48 13.46
C GLU A 52 -14.40 -15.60 12.63
N ALA A 53 -13.25 -15.33 12.01
CA ALA A 53 -12.53 -16.33 11.21
C ALA A 53 -11.92 -17.47 12.03
N TRP A 54 -11.65 -17.25 13.33
CA TRP A 54 -11.21 -18.33 14.23
C TRP A 54 -12.37 -19.27 14.60
N ALA A 55 -13.58 -18.71 14.74
CA ALA A 55 -14.79 -19.47 15.04
C ALA A 55 -15.38 -20.19 13.80
N ASP A 56 -15.05 -19.73 12.60
CA ASP A 56 -15.51 -20.29 11.34
C ASP A 56 -14.80 -21.61 11.00
N ALA A 57 -15.56 -22.70 10.91
CA ALA A 57 -15.05 -24.03 10.58
C ALA A 57 -14.54 -24.13 9.13
N ASP A 58 -15.05 -23.27 8.24
CA ASP A 58 -14.66 -23.21 6.83
C ASP A 58 -13.59 -22.14 6.57
N SER A 59 -12.98 -21.61 7.63
CA SER A 59 -11.91 -20.61 7.51
C SER A 59 -10.71 -21.20 6.76
N PRO A 60 -10.21 -20.52 5.73
CA PRO A 60 -9.08 -21.00 4.94
C PRO A 60 -7.79 -21.02 5.77
N LYS A 61 -6.80 -21.75 5.27
CA LYS A 61 -5.46 -21.82 5.88
C LYS A 61 -4.65 -20.59 5.49
N SER A 62 -3.80 -20.11 6.39
CA SER A 62 -2.85 -19.05 6.05
C SER A 62 -1.86 -19.52 4.99
N GLU A 63 -1.58 -18.66 4.02
CA GLU A 63 -0.57 -18.84 2.99
C GLU A 63 0.82 -19.08 3.61
N ALA A 64 1.12 -18.43 4.74
CA ALA A 64 2.43 -18.49 5.39
C ALA A 64 2.64 -19.75 6.24
N THR A 65 1.61 -20.23 6.94
CA THR A 65 1.75 -21.37 7.89
C THR A 65 1.15 -22.67 7.35
N GLY A 66 0.28 -22.62 6.35
CA GLY A 66 -0.49 -23.76 5.88
C GLY A 66 -1.50 -24.29 6.91
N ARG A 67 -1.79 -23.53 7.98
CA ARG A 67 -2.69 -23.89 9.08
C ARG A 67 -3.80 -22.84 9.26
N THR A 68 -4.95 -23.26 9.76
CA THR A 68 -6.05 -22.36 10.13
C THR A 68 -5.73 -21.62 11.42
N LEU A 69 -6.40 -20.49 11.67
CA LEU A 69 -6.27 -19.74 12.92
C LEU A 69 -6.59 -20.61 14.15
N SER A 70 -7.63 -21.44 14.08
CA SER A 70 -8.03 -22.34 15.18
C SER A 70 -7.00 -23.43 15.47
N ALA A 71 -6.23 -23.87 14.48
CA ALA A 71 -5.12 -24.80 14.69
C ALA A 71 -3.88 -24.13 15.30
N ASP A 72 -3.61 -22.87 14.94
CA ASP A 72 -2.49 -22.09 15.47
C ASP A 72 -2.75 -21.57 16.89
N TYR A 73 -4.02 -21.29 17.22
CA TYR A 73 -4.45 -20.75 18.52
C TYR A 73 -5.53 -21.65 19.12
N PRO A 74 -5.18 -22.56 20.05
CA PRO A 74 -6.12 -23.55 20.59
C PRO A 74 -7.32 -22.99 21.36
N SER A 75 -7.28 -21.72 21.75
CA SER A 75 -8.37 -21.03 22.44
C SER A 75 -8.51 -19.59 21.95
N LEU A 76 -9.72 -19.04 22.06
CA LEU A 76 -9.99 -17.64 21.75
C LEU A 76 -9.14 -16.69 22.60
N ASP A 77 -8.88 -17.04 23.87
CA ASP A 77 -7.98 -16.30 24.74
C ASP A 77 -6.53 -16.28 24.23
N ALA A 78 -6.04 -17.41 23.70
CA ALA A 78 -4.71 -17.48 23.09
C ALA A 78 -4.62 -16.60 21.84
N LEU A 79 -5.67 -16.60 21.00
CA LEU A 79 -5.77 -15.72 19.85
C LEU A 79 -5.78 -14.25 20.28
N ARG A 80 -6.71 -13.85 21.16
CA ARG A 80 -6.87 -12.46 21.64
C ARG A 80 -5.58 -11.88 22.20
N ARG A 81 -4.77 -12.68 22.90
CA ARG A 81 -3.45 -12.27 23.39
C ARG A 81 -2.49 -11.93 22.24
N ALA A 82 -2.47 -12.69 21.16
CA ALA A 82 -1.60 -12.46 20.00
C ALA A 82 -2.15 -11.40 19.02
N LEU A 83 -3.47 -11.23 19.00
CA LEU A 83 -4.24 -10.57 17.96
C LEU A 83 -3.78 -9.15 17.61
N PRO A 84 -3.59 -8.22 18.57
CA PRO A 84 -3.09 -6.88 18.24
C PRO A 84 -1.75 -6.89 17.50
N GLY A 85 -0.85 -7.82 17.86
CA GLY A 85 0.44 -7.97 17.21
C GLY A 85 0.34 -8.56 15.80
N LEU A 86 -0.60 -9.49 15.59
CA LEU A 86 -0.88 -10.04 14.25
C LEU A 86 -1.37 -8.95 13.30
N VAL A 87 -2.29 -8.10 13.75
CA VAL A 87 -2.83 -6.99 12.95
C VAL A 87 -1.74 -6.03 12.50
N LEU A 88 -0.88 -5.60 13.42
CA LEU A 88 0.23 -4.68 13.09
C LEU A 88 1.25 -5.32 12.15
N ARG A 89 1.50 -6.63 12.30
CA ARG A 89 2.51 -7.34 11.51
C ARG A 89 2.05 -7.64 10.09
N HIS A 90 0.80 -8.07 9.94
CA HIS A 90 0.34 -8.70 8.70
C HIS A 90 -0.58 -7.81 7.86
N ASN A 91 -1.35 -6.93 8.50
CA ASN A 91 -2.52 -6.35 7.86
C ASN A 91 -2.38 -4.90 7.45
N LEU A 92 -1.81 -4.05 8.31
CA LEU A 92 -1.89 -2.60 8.14
C LEU A 92 -0.61 -2.03 7.55
N TYR A 93 -0.72 -1.34 6.42
CA TYR A 93 0.38 -0.74 5.68
C TYR A 93 0.09 0.73 5.43
N GLY A 94 1.06 1.59 5.73
CA GLY A 94 0.95 3.04 5.56
C GLY A 94 2.19 3.60 4.89
N VAL A 95 1.99 4.58 4.00
CA VAL A 95 3.09 5.35 3.43
C VAL A 95 2.80 6.83 3.59
N ASP A 96 3.81 7.60 3.99
CA ASP A 96 3.77 9.05 3.96
C ASP A 96 5.12 9.62 3.52
N ILE A 97 5.12 10.82 2.94
CA ILE A 97 6.35 11.55 2.60
C ILE A 97 6.86 12.38 3.78
N ASP A 98 6.00 12.76 4.73
CA ASP A 98 6.41 13.46 5.95
C ASP A 98 6.79 12.44 7.04
N PRO A 99 8.07 12.38 7.47
CA PRO A 99 8.51 11.45 8.50
C PRO A 99 7.76 11.65 9.82
N ARG A 100 7.30 12.86 10.13
CA ARG A 100 6.53 13.13 11.35
C ARG A 100 5.14 12.50 11.28
N ALA A 101 4.49 12.54 10.11
CA ALA A 101 3.18 11.93 9.90
C ALA A 101 3.29 10.41 10.06
N ALA A 102 4.25 9.78 9.38
CA ALA A 102 4.52 8.35 9.49
C ALA A 102 4.83 7.93 10.95
N GLN A 103 5.63 8.70 11.69
CA GLN A 103 5.90 8.45 13.11
C GLN A 103 4.63 8.53 13.97
N ILE A 104 3.78 9.54 13.75
CA ILE A 104 2.49 9.69 14.44
C ILE A 104 1.59 8.49 14.15
N ALA A 105 1.46 8.08 12.89
CA ALA A 105 0.67 6.92 12.50
C ALA A 105 1.17 5.62 13.15
N ALA A 106 2.48 5.36 13.07
CA ALA A 106 3.10 4.19 13.69
C ALA A 106 2.90 4.17 15.22
N PHE A 107 3.09 5.30 15.88
CA PHE A 107 2.85 5.43 17.32
C PHE A 107 1.38 5.26 17.69
N ALA A 108 0.45 5.83 16.92
CA ALA A 108 -0.98 5.70 17.15
C ALA A 108 -1.44 4.24 17.02
N LEU A 109 -0.92 3.50 16.03
CA LEU A 109 -1.17 2.07 15.86
C LEU A 109 -0.63 1.25 17.02
N TRP A 110 0.60 1.56 17.47
CA TRP A 110 1.16 0.92 18.66
C TRP A 110 0.29 1.19 19.90
N MET A 111 -0.14 2.43 20.11
CA MET A 111 -1.05 2.81 21.20
C MET A 111 -2.39 2.06 21.12
N ARG A 112 -2.92 1.85 19.91
CA ARG A 112 -4.14 1.07 19.69
C ARG A 112 -3.97 -0.38 20.11
N ALA A 113 -2.84 -1.00 19.78
CA ALA A 113 -2.49 -2.34 20.26
C ALA A 113 -2.33 -2.40 21.79
N GLN A 114 -1.64 -1.41 22.39
CA GLN A 114 -1.50 -1.31 23.85
C GLN A 114 -2.84 -1.17 24.57
N ARG A 115 -3.80 -0.48 23.95
CA ARG A 115 -5.17 -0.34 24.46
C ARG A 115 -5.92 -1.66 24.38
N ALA A 116 -5.89 -2.35 23.24
CA ALA A 116 -6.54 -3.66 23.08
C ALA A 116 -6.05 -4.67 24.13
N TRP A 117 -4.73 -4.76 24.36
CA TRP A 117 -4.20 -5.62 25.43
C TRP A 117 -4.61 -5.18 26.85
N LYS A 118 -4.73 -3.87 27.09
CA LYS A 118 -5.20 -3.35 28.38
C LYS A 118 -6.65 -3.75 28.63
N GLU A 119 -7.51 -3.66 27.62
CA GLU A 119 -8.92 -4.03 27.69
C GLU A 119 -9.11 -5.53 27.91
N LEU A 120 -8.19 -6.36 27.40
CA LEU A 120 -8.09 -7.79 27.72
C LEU A 120 -7.52 -8.10 29.13
N GLY A 121 -7.15 -7.08 29.90
CA GLY A 121 -6.59 -7.26 31.25
C GLY A 121 -5.12 -7.69 31.30
N LEU A 122 -4.38 -7.64 30.17
CA LEU A 122 -2.96 -7.99 30.16
C LEU A 122 -2.12 -6.88 30.83
N LYS A 123 -1.33 -7.29 31.82
CA LYS A 123 -0.29 -6.45 32.43
C LYS A 123 0.79 -6.16 31.39
N ARG A 124 1.47 -5.00 31.52
CA ARG A 124 2.51 -4.57 30.56
C ARG A 124 3.61 -5.62 30.35
N ALA A 125 4.02 -6.32 31.39
CA ALA A 125 5.06 -7.36 31.33
C ALA A 125 4.64 -8.59 30.51
N ASP A 126 3.34 -8.85 30.39
CA ASP A 126 2.79 -10.03 29.70
C ASP A 126 2.37 -9.72 28.26
N ARG A 127 2.54 -8.47 27.80
CA ARG A 127 2.15 -8.06 26.46
C ARG A 127 3.20 -8.53 25.45
N PRO A 128 2.79 -9.13 24.32
CA PRO A 128 3.70 -9.44 23.23
C PRO A 128 4.49 -8.21 22.78
N LEU A 129 5.76 -8.43 22.43
CA LEU A 129 6.59 -7.38 21.86
C LEU A 129 6.10 -7.06 20.43
N VAL A 130 5.79 -5.79 20.18
CA VAL A 130 5.57 -5.30 18.82
C VAL A 130 6.94 -5.12 18.17
N THR A 131 7.27 -5.97 17.20
CA THR A 131 8.57 -5.97 16.53
C THR A 131 8.61 -5.11 15.27
N ARG A 132 7.44 -4.81 14.68
CA ARG A 132 7.34 -4.05 13.43
C ARG A 132 5.95 -3.45 13.25
N THR A 133 5.90 -2.26 12.67
CA THR A 133 4.73 -1.72 11.96
C THR A 133 5.08 -1.64 10.47
N ASN A 134 4.10 -1.70 9.57
CA ASN A 134 4.34 -1.51 8.14
C ASN A 134 4.02 -0.07 7.70
N VAL A 135 4.32 0.91 8.56
CA VAL A 135 4.25 2.34 8.23
C VAL A 135 5.64 2.79 7.83
N VAL A 136 5.78 3.32 6.62
CA VAL A 136 7.06 3.62 5.99
C VAL A 136 7.09 5.06 5.52
N VAL A 137 8.23 5.73 5.70
CA VAL A 137 8.46 7.04 5.08
C VAL A 137 8.97 6.81 3.66
N ALA A 138 8.35 7.47 2.69
CA ALA A 138 8.82 7.46 1.31
C ALA A 138 10.08 8.33 1.18
N GLU A 139 11.22 7.78 1.56
CA GLU A 139 12.50 8.49 1.51
C GLU A 139 13.37 7.98 0.36
N PRO A 140 14.25 8.84 -0.19
CA PRO A 140 15.27 8.40 -1.12
C PRO A 140 16.14 7.30 -0.52
N MET A 141 16.63 6.38 -1.36
CA MET A 141 17.66 5.44 -0.92
C MET A 141 18.89 6.23 -0.46
N PRO A 142 19.32 6.12 0.80
CA PRO A 142 20.54 6.78 1.25
C PRO A 142 21.74 6.11 0.61
N GLY A 143 22.80 6.87 0.40
CA GLY A 143 24.04 6.33 -0.14
C GLY A 143 24.93 7.39 -0.74
N GLU A 144 26.19 7.38 -0.35
CA GLU A 144 27.22 8.04 -1.15
C GLU A 144 27.33 7.30 -2.50
N PRO A 145 27.56 8.01 -3.63
CA PRO A 145 27.75 7.40 -4.94
C PRO A 145 28.75 6.23 -4.95
N ASP A 146 29.72 6.26 -4.04
CA ASP A 146 30.75 5.22 -3.87
C ASP A 146 30.16 3.89 -3.35
N LEU A 147 29.20 3.92 -2.42
CA LEU A 147 28.55 2.70 -1.89
C LEU A 147 27.70 2.02 -2.96
N LEU A 148 26.96 2.80 -3.75
CA LEU A 148 26.22 2.29 -4.90
C LEU A 148 27.18 1.70 -5.95
N THR A 149 28.33 2.35 -6.15
CA THR A 149 29.36 1.86 -7.07
C THR A 149 29.95 0.53 -6.60
N GLU A 150 30.29 0.39 -5.32
CA GLU A 150 30.79 -0.85 -4.72
C GLU A 150 29.76 -1.99 -4.86
N LEU A 151 28.49 -1.72 -4.57
CA LEU A 151 27.39 -2.68 -4.77
C LEU A 151 27.34 -3.12 -6.24
N CYS A 152 27.31 -2.16 -7.17
CA CYS A 152 27.20 -2.44 -8.60
C CYS A 152 28.40 -3.22 -9.17
N GLN A 153 29.60 -3.07 -8.60
CA GLN A 153 30.78 -3.83 -9.01
C GLN A 153 30.69 -5.33 -8.66
N ARG A 154 29.87 -5.68 -7.67
CA ARG A 154 29.66 -7.06 -7.21
C ARG A 154 28.50 -7.76 -7.91
N LEU A 155 27.76 -7.04 -8.75
CA LEU A 155 26.58 -7.54 -9.46
C LEU A 155 26.87 -7.77 -10.94
N ASP A 156 26.12 -8.70 -11.55
CA ASP A 156 26.09 -8.82 -13.01
C ASP A 156 25.67 -7.48 -13.63
N LYS A 157 26.34 -7.03 -14.69
CA LYS A 157 26.07 -5.73 -15.34
C LYS A 157 24.58 -5.43 -15.56
N PRO A 158 23.75 -6.37 -16.06
CA PRO A 158 22.33 -6.10 -16.25
C PRO A 158 21.56 -5.81 -14.95
N VAL A 159 21.91 -6.50 -13.85
CA VAL A 159 21.32 -6.25 -12.53
C VAL A 159 21.79 -4.89 -12.01
N ALA A 160 23.09 -4.59 -12.14
CA ALA A 160 23.66 -3.32 -11.72
C ALA A 160 23.01 -2.13 -12.44
N ASP A 161 22.74 -2.23 -13.74
CA ASP A 161 22.10 -1.15 -14.51
C ASP A 161 20.66 -0.88 -14.04
N ILE A 162 19.90 -1.93 -13.71
CA ILE A 162 18.55 -1.78 -13.12
C ILE A 162 18.63 -1.16 -11.73
N VAL A 163 19.55 -1.63 -10.88
CA VAL A 163 19.75 -1.08 -9.53
C VAL A 163 20.08 0.40 -9.60
N ARG A 164 20.97 0.83 -10.51
CA ARG A 164 21.25 2.27 -10.72
C ARG A 164 20.01 3.05 -11.12
N ALA A 165 19.20 2.52 -12.04
CA ALA A 165 17.95 3.17 -12.45
C ALA A 165 16.95 3.32 -11.27
N VAL A 166 16.86 2.30 -10.41
CA VAL A 166 16.04 2.37 -9.19
C VAL A 166 16.55 3.48 -8.26
N PHE A 167 17.86 3.56 -8.02
CA PHE A 167 18.45 4.62 -7.18
C PHE A 167 18.20 6.02 -7.75
N GLU A 168 18.30 6.18 -9.07
CA GLU A 168 17.99 7.45 -9.74
C GLU A 168 16.52 7.86 -9.57
N ASP A 169 15.58 6.92 -9.72
CA ASP A 169 14.16 7.18 -9.51
C ASP A 169 13.85 7.52 -8.05
N MET A 170 14.45 6.80 -7.11
CA MET A 170 14.26 6.98 -5.67
C MET A 170 14.65 8.37 -5.18
N LYS A 171 15.46 9.15 -5.92
CA LYS A 171 15.75 10.56 -5.58
C LYS A 171 14.48 11.41 -5.44
N LEU A 172 13.39 11.05 -6.13
CA LEU A 172 12.11 11.76 -6.07
C LEU A 172 11.10 11.13 -5.09
N ALA A 173 11.48 10.09 -4.32
CA ALA A 173 10.56 9.39 -3.41
C ALA A 173 9.94 10.35 -2.37
N GLY A 174 10.74 11.25 -1.81
CA GLY A 174 10.29 12.25 -0.82
C GLY A 174 9.31 13.30 -1.36
N GLU A 175 9.15 13.40 -2.68
CA GLU A 175 8.18 14.31 -3.30
C GLU A 175 6.98 13.55 -3.88
N ALA A 176 7.25 12.39 -4.49
CA ALA A 176 6.25 11.62 -5.22
C ALA A 176 5.48 10.64 -4.34
N GLY A 177 6.09 10.18 -3.23
CA GLY A 177 5.59 9.06 -2.46
C GLY A 177 5.33 7.85 -3.36
N MET A 178 4.24 7.12 -3.12
CA MET A 178 3.87 5.94 -3.92
C MET A 178 3.55 6.23 -5.40
N LEU A 179 3.45 7.50 -5.82
CA LEU A 179 3.25 7.86 -7.23
C LEU A 179 4.50 7.66 -8.09
N LEU A 180 5.67 7.41 -7.49
CA LEU A 180 6.94 7.21 -8.19
C LEU A 180 6.94 5.98 -9.11
N ARG A 181 6.15 4.94 -8.79
CA ARG A 181 6.07 3.65 -9.52
C ARG A 181 7.43 2.96 -9.66
N VAL A 182 8.21 2.90 -8.59
CA VAL A 182 9.58 2.32 -8.60
C VAL A 182 9.60 0.85 -9.05
N GLU A 183 8.53 0.11 -8.76
CA GLU A 183 8.34 -1.28 -9.20
C GLU A 183 8.33 -1.40 -10.74
N ASP A 184 7.85 -0.38 -11.45
CA ASP A 184 7.82 -0.38 -12.91
C ASP A 184 9.20 -0.13 -13.53
N THR A 185 10.12 0.45 -12.78
CA THR A 185 11.51 0.63 -13.23
C THR A 185 12.26 -0.69 -13.17
N VAL A 186 12.05 -1.49 -12.12
CA VAL A 186 12.55 -2.87 -12.07
C VAL A 186 11.94 -3.68 -13.20
N ARG A 187 10.60 -3.73 -13.28
CA ARG A 187 9.88 -4.51 -14.30
C ARG A 187 10.33 -4.17 -15.72
N ARG A 188 10.32 -2.89 -16.11
CA ARG A 188 10.76 -2.45 -17.46
C ARG A 188 12.22 -2.74 -17.75
N GLY A 189 13.07 -2.64 -16.73
CA GLY A 189 14.49 -2.97 -16.83
C GLY A 189 14.69 -4.46 -17.18
N VAL A 190 13.95 -5.34 -16.50
CA VAL A 190 13.93 -6.77 -16.80
C VAL A 190 13.30 -7.04 -18.18
N GLU A 191 12.23 -6.30 -18.55
CA GLU A 191 11.55 -6.34 -19.88
C GLU A 191 12.48 -6.14 -21.04
N ARG A 192 13.20 -5.03 -21.00
CA ARG A 192 14.14 -4.69 -22.05
C ARG A 192 15.25 -5.72 -22.23
N LEU A 193 15.73 -6.33 -21.15
CA LEU A 193 16.84 -7.29 -21.22
C LEU A 193 16.44 -8.61 -21.87
N THR A 194 15.19 -9.02 -21.70
CA THR A 194 14.74 -10.28 -22.26
C THR A 194 14.31 -10.14 -23.72
N GLU A 195 13.73 -9.00 -24.12
CA GLU A 195 13.47 -8.68 -25.53
C GLU A 195 14.76 -8.74 -26.38
N LEU A 196 15.89 -8.35 -25.81
CA LEU A 196 17.22 -8.44 -26.43
C LEU A 196 17.80 -9.88 -26.48
N GLY A 197 17.21 -10.83 -25.75
CA GLY A 197 17.72 -12.18 -25.53
C GLY A 197 17.26 -13.26 -26.52
N GLY A 198 16.28 -12.97 -27.40
CA GLY A 198 15.77 -13.92 -28.41
C GLY A 198 14.64 -14.85 -27.93
N LEU A 199 13.84 -15.34 -28.90
CA LEU A 199 12.53 -16.01 -28.75
C LEU A 199 12.56 -17.38 -28.02
N TYR A 200 12.43 -17.42 -26.69
CA TYR A 200 11.99 -18.63 -25.96
C TYR A 200 11.14 -18.29 -24.71
N ALA A 201 9.84 -18.02 -24.93
CA ALA A 201 8.90 -17.47 -23.95
C ALA A 201 8.82 -18.19 -22.58
N ASP A 202 8.90 -19.53 -22.52
CA ASP A 202 8.77 -20.29 -21.26
C ASP A 202 10.08 -20.35 -20.45
N GLN A 203 11.24 -20.37 -21.11
CA GLN A 203 12.53 -20.29 -20.42
C GLN A 203 12.79 -18.86 -19.93
N ASP A 204 12.26 -17.90 -20.68
CA ASP A 204 12.23 -16.50 -20.31
C ASP A 204 11.41 -16.31 -19.04
N ALA A 205 10.15 -16.77 -18.94
CA ALA A 205 9.26 -16.66 -17.73
C ALA A 205 10.02 -16.81 -16.40
N ARG A 206 10.69 -17.95 -16.21
CA ARG A 206 11.47 -18.25 -14.99
C ARG A 206 12.76 -17.45 -14.90
N ARG A 207 13.36 -17.06 -16.03
CA ARG A 207 14.54 -16.18 -16.08
C ARG A 207 14.18 -14.77 -15.59
N TRP A 208 12.99 -14.26 -15.92
CA TRP A 208 12.49 -12.97 -15.44
C TRP A 208 12.33 -12.93 -13.93
N GLU A 209 11.58 -13.88 -13.38
CA GLU A 209 11.35 -13.99 -11.94
C GLU A 209 12.68 -14.06 -11.18
N ARG A 210 13.65 -14.82 -11.73
CA ARG A 210 15.01 -14.90 -11.16
C ARG A 210 15.76 -13.57 -11.24
N LEU A 211 15.65 -12.83 -12.34
CA LEU A 211 16.37 -11.56 -12.50
C LEU A 211 15.76 -10.46 -11.63
N GLU A 212 14.44 -10.36 -11.59
CA GLU A 212 13.71 -9.47 -10.70
C GLU A 212 14.03 -9.79 -9.22
N ALA A 213 14.00 -11.07 -8.84
CA ALA A 213 14.39 -11.50 -7.50
C ALA A 213 15.84 -11.12 -7.17
N LYS A 214 16.78 -11.23 -8.13
CA LYS A 214 18.17 -10.78 -7.95
C LYS A 214 18.27 -9.27 -7.71
N VAL A 215 17.49 -8.47 -8.44
CA VAL A 215 17.48 -7.00 -8.25
C VAL A 215 16.99 -6.66 -6.84
N TYR A 216 15.86 -7.23 -6.41
CA TYR A 216 15.33 -6.98 -5.07
C TYR A 216 16.24 -7.52 -3.96
N ALA A 217 16.88 -8.67 -4.17
CA ALA A 217 17.89 -9.21 -3.25
C ALA A 217 19.08 -8.24 -3.13
N ALA A 218 19.59 -7.70 -4.24
CA ALA A 218 20.68 -6.72 -4.21
C ALA A 218 20.30 -5.43 -3.46
N LEU A 219 19.07 -4.93 -3.64
CA LEU A 219 18.56 -3.76 -2.93
C LEU A 219 18.42 -4.04 -1.42
N ARG A 220 17.99 -5.25 -1.04
CA ARG A 220 17.92 -5.69 0.36
C ARG A 220 19.29 -5.79 1.00
N ASP A 221 20.21 -6.49 0.33
CA ASP A 221 21.58 -6.67 0.79
C ASP A 221 22.28 -5.31 0.99
N TYR A 222 22.00 -4.35 0.11
CA TYR A 222 22.46 -2.98 0.27
C TYR A 222 21.93 -2.36 1.57
N ALA A 223 20.61 -2.38 1.79
CA ALA A 223 19.99 -1.80 2.98
C ALA A 223 20.53 -2.42 4.27
N GLU A 224 20.77 -3.74 4.29
CA GLU A 224 21.36 -4.45 5.43
C GLU A 224 22.85 -4.10 5.62
N SER A 225 23.60 -3.93 4.53
CA SER A 225 25.05 -3.63 4.58
C SER A 225 25.38 -2.22 5.09
N VAL A 226 24.50 -1.24 4.83
CA VAL A 226 24.64 0.12 5.34
C VAL A 226 24.49 0.16 6.87
N GLY A 227 23.82 -0.83 7.48
CA GLY A 227 23.73 -1.01 8.94
C GLY A 227 25.02 -1.43 9.67
N GLY A 228 26.14 -1.62 8.96
CA GLY A 228 27.40 -2.14 9.50
C GLY A 228 28.23 -1.21 10.41
N VAL A 229 29.37 -1.73 10.89
CA VAL A 229 30.23 -1.10 11.92
C VAL A 229 30.88 0.20 11.42
N GLY A 230 30.35 1.34 11.87
CA GLY A 230 30.93 2.68 11.71
C GLY A 230 29.90 3.75 12.06
N TYR A 231 30.29 4.86 12.70
CA TYR A 231 29.36 5.90 13.17
C TYR A 231 28.51 6.51 12.02
N ARG A 232 29.13 6.76 10.84
CA ARG A 232 28.42 7.23 9.64
C ARG A 232 27.49 6.19 9.02
N ARG A 233 27.87 4.91 9.02
CA ARG A 233 27.05 3.83 8.45
C ARG A 233 25.77 3.61 9.25
N ARG A 234 25.83 3.68 10.58
CA ARG A 234 24.64 3.66 11.44
C ARG A 234 23.67 4.82 11.19
N LEU A 235 24.16 6.01 10.86
CA LEU A 235 23.30 7.18 10.57
C LEU A 235 22.42 6.98 9.34
N PHE A 236 22.85 6.16 8.37
CA PHE A 236 22.11 5.88 7.13
C PHE A 236 21.38 4.53 7.14
N ALA A 237 21.54 3.74 8.20
CA ALA A 237 20.98 2.41 8.29
C ALA A 237 19.44 2.45 8.33
N ASP A 238 18.89 3.38 9.11
CA ASP A 238 17.46 3.56 9.25
C ASP A 238 16.86 4.07 7.92
N ASP A 239 17.47 5.09 7.31
CA ASP A 239 17.08 5.61 5.99
C ASP A 239 17.10 4.50 4.91
N ALA A 240 18.08 3.58 4.96
CA ALA A 240 18.24 2.54 3.94
C ALA A 240 17.18 1.46 4.10
N ALA A 241 16.88 1.12 5.35
CA ALA A 241 15.78 0.23 5.69
C ALA A 241 14.44 0.84 5.28
N GLN A 242 14.22 2.14 5.48
CA GLN A 242 13.00 2.85 5.05
C GLN A 242 12.87 2.87 3.52
N GLY A 243 13.92 3.27 2.81
CA GLY A 243 13.93 3.31 1.35
C GLY A 243 13.67 1.93 0.72
N PHE A 244 14.27 0.87 1.26
CA PHE A 244 14.00 -0.50 0.80
C PHE A 244 12.58 -0.96 1.17
N ALA A 245 12.12 -0.67 2.39
CA ALA A 245 10.75 -0.99 2.80
C ALA A 245 9.72 -0.30 1.89
N PHE A 246 9.97 0.94 1.48
CA PHE A 246 9.11 1.67 0.56
C PHE A 246 9.02 0.98 -0.81
N ILE A 247 10.15 0.49 -1.34
CA ILE A 247 10.18 -0.31 -2.58
C ILE A 247 9.36 -1.60 -2.43
N GLU A 248 9.49 -2.30 -1.30
CA GLU A 248 8.73 -3.54 -1.04
C GLU A 248 7.22 -3.27 -0.91
N LEU A 249 6.81 -2.14 -0.32
CA LEU A 249 5.41 -1.74 -0.29
C LEU A 249 4.89 -1.38 -1.69
N CYS A 250 5.70 -0.74 -2.53
CA CYS A 250 5.31 -0.36 -3.88
C CYS A 250 5.04 -1.55 -4.83
N ARG A 251 5.71 -2.68 -4.62
CA ARG A 251 5.52 -3.91 -5.41
C ARG A 251 4.40 -4.82 -4.89
N GLN A 252 3.86 -4.54 -3.71
CA GLN A 252 2.90 -5.41 -3.04
C GLN A 252 1.48 -5.15 -3.54
N THR A 253 0.66 -6.20 -3.54
CA THR A 253 -0.80 -6.09 -3.77
C THR A 253 -1.55 -6.08 -2.44
N TYR A 254 -2.63 -5.30 -2.40
CA TYR A 254 -3.44 -5.05 -1.22
C TYR A 254 -4.90 -5.40 -1.48
N ASP A 255 -5.55 -6.03 -0.51
CA ASP A 255 -6.96 -6.43 -0.65
C ASP A 255 -7.89 -5.23 -0.57
N VAL A 256 -7.50 -4.24 0.23
CA VAL A 256 -8.21 -2.98 0.43
C VAL A 256 -7.22 -1.82 0.40
N VAL A 257 -7.59 -0.73 -0.26
CA VAL A 257 -6.89 0.56 -0.17
C VAL A 257 -7.86 1.60 0.41
N LEU A 258 -7.46 2.31 1.45
CA LEU A 258 -8.25 3.38 2.06
C LEU A 258 -7.44 4.67 2.08
N MET A 259 -7.99 5.78 1.62
CA MET A 259 -7.21 7.01 1.51
C MET A 259 -8.04 8.29 1.67
N ASN A 260 -7.38 9.30 2.21
CA ASN A 260 -7.72 10.72 2.04
C ASN A 260 -6.47 11.40 1.45
N PRO A 261 -6.21 11.23 0.15
CA PRO A 261 -4.96 11.66 -0.47
C PRO A 261 -4.88 13.19 -0.51
N PRO A 262 -3.66 13.76 -0.66
CA PRO A 262 -3.49 15.21 -0.80
C PRO A 262 -4.21 15.75 -2.04
N PHE A 263 -4.76 16.97 -1.92
CA PHE A 263 -5.47 17.67 -2.99
C PHE A 263 -4.60 18.73 -3.66
N GLY A 264 -4.81 18.94 -4.95
CA GLY A 264 -4.24 20.02 -5.73
C GLY A 264 -3.12 19.58 -6.67
N GLY A 265 -2.34 20.56 -7.12
CA GLY A 265 -1.19 20.31 -7.97
C GLY A 265 -0.06 19.62 -7.22
N SER A 266 0.74 18.81 -7.91
CA SER A 266 1.96 18.23 -7.35
C SER A 266 3.00 19.30 -7.06
N ALA A 267 4.02 18.93 -6.27
CA ALA A 267 5.25 19.69 -6.18
C ALA A 267 5.78 20.04 -7.58
N SER A 268 6.34 21.24 -7.74
CA SER A 268 6.83 21.75 -9.03
C SER A 268 7.87 20.80 -9.66
N ALA A 269 8.76 20.25 -8.84
CA ALA A 269 9.80 19.31 -9.25
C ALA A 269 9.24 17.95 -9.72
N PHE A 270 8.05 17.54 -9.28
CA PHE A 270 7.41 16.29 -9.71
C PHE A 270 6.37 16.47 -10.83
N LYS A 271 5.98 17.69 -11.19
CA LYS A 271 4.85 17.96 -12.09
C LYS A 271 4.96 17.31 -13.47
N ASP A 272 6.09 17.48 -14.14
CA ASP A 272 6.30 16.90 -15.48
C ASP A 272 6.36 15.37 -15.41
N ARG A 273 6.95 14.85 -14.32
CA ARG A 273 7.06 13.41 -14.10
C ARG A 273 5.72 12.79 -13.74
N LEU A 274 4.86 13.46 -12.98
CA LEU A 274 3.48 13.05 -12.72
C LEU A 274 2.73 12.89 -14.04
N ALA A 275 2.82 13.88 -14.94
CA ALA A 275 2.15 13.84 -16.23
C ALA A 275 2.62 12.67 -17.12
N ALA A 276 3.90 12.31 -17.05
CA ALA A 276 4.46 11.17 -17.77
C ALA A 276 4.06 9.82 -17.15
N LEU A 277 4.05 9.73 -15.82
CA LEU A 277 3.73 8.50 -15.09
C LEU A 277 2.23 8.23 -15.03
N TRP A 278 1.39 9.27 -15.04
CA TRP A 278 -0.04 9.19 -14.79
C TRP A 278 -0.84 10.02 -15.81
N PRO A 279 -0.71 9.76 -17.12
CA PRO A 279 -1.27 10.60 -18.17
C PRO A 279 -2.80 10.72 -18.11
N ARG A 280 -3.47 9.71 -17.55
CA ARG A 280 -4.94 9.62 -17.41
C ARG A 280 -5.48 10.37 -16.20
N SER A 281 -4.63 10.73 -15.24
CA SER A 281 -5.02 11.27 -13.93
C SER A 281 -4.17 12.45 -13.44
N LYS A 282 -3.30 12.99 -14.31
CA LYS A 282 -2.37 14.11 -14.02
C LYS A 282 -3.00 15.45 -13.61
N GLN A 283 -4.32 15.58 -13.69
CA GLN A 283 -5.04 16.83 -13.44
C GLN A 283 -4.93 17.27 -11.97
N ASP A 284 -4.87 16.31 -11.05
CA ASP A 284 -4.73 16.54 -9.62
C ASP A 284 -4.04 15.33 -8.98
N VAL A 285 -3.26 15.58 -7.94
CA VAL A 285 -2.52 14.55 -7.21
C VAL A 285 -3.46 13.48 -6.65
N TYR A 286 -4.65 13.85 -6.15
CA TYR A 286 -5.59 12.84 -5.61
C TYR A 286 -6.01 11.84 -6.68
N ALA A 287 -6.19 12.28 -7.94
CA ALA A 287 -6.64 11.41 -9.02
C ALA A 287 -5.56 10.39 -9.38
N ALA A 288 -4.30 10.80 -9.36
CA ALA A 288 -3.15 9.90 -9.52
C ALA A 288 -3.02 8.92 -8.35
N PHE A 289 -3.31 9.33 -7.12
CA PHE A 289 -3.35 8.42 -5.96
C PHE A 289 -4.48 7.39 -6.08
N VAL A 290 -5.65 7.79 -6.57
CA VAL A 290 -6.75 6.84 -6.83
C VAL A 290 -6.33 5.84 -7.90
N GLU A 291 -5.74 6.28 -9.01
CA GLU A 291 -5.23 5.36 -10.05
C GLU A 291 -4.14 4.43 -9.50
N ARG A 292 -3.22 4.95 -8.68
CA ARG A 292 -2.20 4.14 -7.99
C ARG A 292 -2.81 3.12 -7.06
N GLY A 293 -3.79 3.51 -6.26
CA GLY A 293 -4.52 2.62 -5.36
C GLY A 293 -5.25 1.52 -6.14
N VAL A 294 -5.95 1.86 -7.22
CA VAL A 294 -6.61 0.89 -8.11
C VAL A 294 -5.62 -0.14 -8.66
N ARG A 295 -4.41 0.28 -9.07
CA ARG A 295 -3.36 -0.62 -9.56
C ARG A 295 -2.76 -1.53 -8.48
N ALA A 296 -2.85 -1.13 -7.21
CA ALA A 296 -2.37 -1.91 -6.09
C ALA A 296 -3.36 -3.00 -5.65
N LEU A 297 -4.58 -3.01 -6.20
CA LEU A 297 -5.61 -4.00 -5.89
C LEU A 297 -5.51 -5.23 -6.81
N PRO A 298 -5.75 -6.44 -6.30
CA PRO A 298 -6.12 -7.57 -7.16
C PRO A 298 -7.54 -7.35 -7.73
N PRO A 299 -7.92 -8.08 -8.79
CA PRO A 299 -9.31 -8.21 -9.21
C PRO A 299 -10.27 -8.44 -8.04
N GLY A 300 -11.35 -7.65 -7.96
CA GLY A 300 -12.33 -7.70 -6.89
C GLY A 300 -11.91 -7.06 -5.57
N GLY A 301 -10.67 -6.54 -5.47
CA GLY A 301 -10.24 -5.69 -4.35
C GLY A 301 -11.00 -4.35 -4.31
N TYR A 302 -11.01 -3.71 -3.15
CA TYR A 302 -11.77 -2.48 -2.94
C TYR A 302 -10.88 -1.29 -2.60
N LEU A 303 -11.21 -0.12 -3.17
CA LEU A 303 -10.63 1.16 -2.79
C LEU A 303 -11.71 2.05 -2.20
N GLY A 304 -11.50 2.56 -0.99
CA GLY A 304 -12.30 3.63 -0.40
C GLY A 304 -11.51 4.94 -0.42
N ALA A 305 -12.11 6.02 -0.92
CA ALA A 305 -11.44 7.31 -0.96
C ALA A 305 -12.37 8.47 -0.59
N ILE A 306 -11.78 9.47 0.06
CA ILE A 306 -12.36 10.80 0.22
C ILE A 306 -11.52 11.75 -0.64
N THR A 307 -12.13 12.34 -1.68
CA THR A 307 -11.42 13.28 -2.56
C THR A 307 -12.20 14.55 -2.83
N SER A 308 -11.60 15.51 -3.52
CA SER A 308 -12.38 16.61 -4.11
C SER A 308 -13.47 16.03 -5.02
N ARG A 309 -14.70 16.58 -4.95
CA ARG A 309 -15.80 16.20 -5.85
C ARG A 309 -15.56 16.58 -7.32
N THR A 310 -14.62 17.50 -7.57
CA THR A 310 -14.38 18.10 -8.89
C THR A 310 -14.06 17.08 -9.99
N GLY A 311 -13.40 15.99 -9.63
CA GLY A 311 -13.05 14.90 -10.57
C GLY A 311 -14.26 14.22 -11.18
N PHE A 312 -15.44 14.34 -10.58
CA PHE A 312 -16.66 13.72 -11.07
C PHE A 312 -17.40 14.54 -12.14
N PHE A 313 -17.10 15.82 -12.33
CA PHE A 313 -17.83 16.67 -13.28
C PHE A 313 -16.97 17.62 -14.13
N LEU A 314 -15.72 17.92 -13.74
CA LEU A 314 -14.87 18.77 -14.57
C LEU A 314 -14.48 18.05 -15.88
N LYS A 315 -14.57 18.76 -17.02
CA LYS A 315 -14.24 18.20 -18.34
C LYS A 315 -12.79 17.70 -18.43
N SER A 316 -11.85 18.36 -17.75
CA SER A 316 -10.44 17.97 -17.72
C SER A 316 -10.20 16.55 -17.14
N PHE A 317 -11.11 16.03 -16.31
CA PHE A 317 -11.02 14.71 -15.69
C PHE A 317 -11.77 13.61 -16.48
N GLN A 318 -12.17 13.87 -17.72
CA GLN A 318 -12.92 12.88 -18.52
C GLN A 318 -12.16 11.55 -18.67
N ALA A 319 -10.87 11.60 -19.03
CA ALA A 319 -10.04 10.40 -19.14
C ALA A 319 -9.95 9.62 -17.82
N TRP A 320 -9.79 10.32 -16.68
CA TRP A 320 -9.79 9.69 -15.36
C TRP A 320 -11.11 8.97 -15.08
N ARG A 321 -12.26 9.60 -15.38
CA ARG A 321 -13.57 8.97 -15.18
C ARG A 321 -13.78 7.76 -16.08
N GLU A 322 -13.52 7.90 -17.38
CA GLU A 322 -13.83 6.85 -18.36
C GLU A 322 -12.86 5.68 -18.25
N GLU A 323 -11.56 5.96 -18.07
CA GLU A 323 -10.53 4.94 -18.12
C GLU A 323 -10.17 4.38 -16.74
N VAL A 324 -10.14 5.19 -15.69
CA VAL A 324 -9.76 4.73 -14.33
C VAL A 324 -10.99 4.33 -13.53
N ILE A 325 -11.99 5.21 -13.44
CA ILE A 325 -13.17 4.95 -12.59
C ILE A 325 -14.12 3.97 -13.25
N LEU A 326 -14.58 4.20 -14.47
CA LEU A 326 -15.64 3.37 -15.07
C LEU A 326 -15.12 2.03 -15.63
N LYS A 327 -13.93 2.05 -16.24
CA LYS A 327 -13.33 0.86 -16.84
C LYS A 327 -12.53 0.05 -15.82
N ASP A 328 -11.54 0.68 -15.18
CA ASP A 328 -10.57 -0.03 -14.34
C ASP A 328 -11.13 -0.42 -12.96
N ALA A 329 -11.95 0.43 -12.32
CA ALA A 329 -12.54 0.15 -11.02
C ALA A 329 -13.89 0.87 -10.78
N PRO A 330 -15.01 0.34 -11.31
CA PRO A 330 -16.32 0.98 -11.20
C PRO A 330 -16.75 1.21 -9.75
N PRO A 331 -17.49 2.30 -9.47
CA PRO A 331 -17.93 2.61 -8.12
C PRO A 331 -19.02 1.64 -7.66
N SER A 332 -18.87 1.13 -6.44
CA SER A 332 -19.92 0.38 -5.73
C SER A 332 -20.84 1.31 -4.94
N VAL A 333 -20.32 2.43 -4.45
CA VAL A 333 -21.08 3.50 -3.80
C VAL A 333 -20.36 4.83 -3.99
N VAL A 334 -21.13 5.91 -4.18
CA VAL A 334 -20.64 7.29 -4.23
C VAL A 334 -21.57 8.16 -3.40
N ALA A 335 -20.97 8.99 -2.55
CA ALA A 335 -21.64 10.04 -1.79
C ALA A 335 -20.98 11.38 -2.11
N ASP A 336 -21.76 12.30 -2.67
CA ASP A 336 -21.37 13.70 -2.82
C ASP A 336 -21.68 14.41 -1.50
N LEU A 337 -20.64 14.75 -0.74
CA LEU A 337 -20.77 15.25 0.62
C LEU A 337 -20.82 16.78 0.68
N GLY A 338 -20.41 17.46 -0.39
CA GLY A 338 -20.36 18.93 -0.43
C GLY A 338 -19.30 19.53 0.51
N ALA A 339 -19.63 20.68 1.10
CA ALA A 339 -18.73 21.46 1.95
C ALA A 339 -18.82 21.08 3.44
N GLY A 340 -17.79 21.43 4.22
CA GLY A 340 -17.79 21.30 5.68
C GLY A 340 -17.47 19.90 6.23
N VAL A 341 -16.88 19.03 5.40
CA VAL A 341 -16.53 17.65 5.77
C VAL A 341 -15.13 17.54 6.38
N LEU A 342 -14.18 18.31 5.85
CA LEU A 342 -12.80 18.30 6.31
C LEU A 342 -12.52 19.59 7.10
N ASP A 343 -12.05 19.42 8.33
CA ASP A 343 -11.72 20.54 9.20
C ASP A 343 -10.70 21.47 8.52
N SER A 344 -11.05 22.76 8.42
CA SER A 344 -10.21 23.81 7.85
C SER A 344 -9.96 23.78 6.32
N ALA A 345 -10.59 22.87 5.56
CA ALA A 345 -10.47 22.84 4.11
C ALA A 345 -11.71 23.46 3.42
N MET A 346 -11.48 24.39 2.49
CA MET A 346 -12.53 24.97 1.63
C MET A 346 -12.94 24.06 0.46
N VAL A 347 -12.48 22.81 0.45
CA VAL A 347 -12.69 21.86 -0.64
C VAL A 347 -14.03 21.15 -0.45
N GLU A 348 -14.85 21.12 -1.48
CA GLU A 348 -16.02 20.25 -1.52
C GLU A 348 -15.61 18.81 -1.82
N THR A 349 -16.17 17.86 -1.09
CA THR A 349 -15.67 16.49 -1.05
C THR A 349 -16.70 15.48 -1.56
N ALA A 350 -16.18 14.37 -2.08
CA ALA A 350 -16.93 13.16 -2.36
C ALA A 350 -16.25 11.99 -1.65
N ALA A 351 -17.04 11.07 -1.12
CA ALA A 351 -16.59 9.80 -0.58
C ALA A 351 -17.15 8.66 -1.45
N TYR A 352 -16.31 7.68 -1.78
CA TYR A 352 -16.73 6.60 -2.66
C TYR A 352 -15.92 5.33 -2.42
N CYS A 353 -16.54 4.21 -2.76
CA CYS A 353 -15.86 2.92 -2.85
C CYS A 353 -15.85 2.46 -4.30
N LEU A 354 -14.70 2.00 -4.77
CA LEU A 354 -14.45 1.42 -6.08
C LEU A 354 -14.13 -0.06 -5.92
N GLN A 355 -14.52 -0.87 -6.91
CA GLN A 355 -14.14 -2.28 -6.97
C GLN A 355 -13.29 -2.53 -8.22
N ARG A 356 -12.08 -3.09 -8.07
CA ARG A 356 -11.19 -3.40 -9.20
C ARG A 356 -11.85 -4.43 -10.13
N SER A 357 -12.00 -4.06 -11.40
CA SER A 357 -12.52 -4.96 -12.44
C SER A 357 -11.57 -6.15 -12.69
N ALA A 358 -12.12 -7.30 -13.05
CA ALA A 358 -11.31 -8.48 -13.42
C ALA A 358 -10.62 -8.38 -14.78
N HIS A 359 -11.05 -7.45 -15.62
CA HIS A 359 -10.57 -7.26 -17.00
C HIS A 359 -9.67 -6.03 -17.18
N ALA A 360 -9.21 -5.44 -16.08
CA ALA A 360 -8.51 -4.16 -16.07
C ALA A 360 -7.01 -4.28 -15.86
#